data_AF-T1GAD0-F1
#
_entry.id   AF-T1GAD0-F1
#
_cell.length_a   1.000
_cell.length_b   1.000
_cell.length_c   1.000
_cell.angle_alpha   90.00
_cell.angle_beta   90.00
_cell.angle_gamma   90.00
#
_symmetry.space_group_name_H-M   'P 1'
#
loop_
_entity.id
_entity.type
_entity.pdbx_description
1 polymer ?
#
loop_
_entity_poly.entity_id
_entity_poly.type
_entity_poly.pdbx_seq_one_letter_code
_entity_poly.pdbx_strand_id
1 'polypeptide(L)'
;MDSIKKSSHQFEDEEFKSFETKVDSVMKILEQLNNTDKEEQESGMIAADQYLNGKIKDLEKLNEDNFIVNVKSDRTVINRKALEDDEDRGPKTMSQYTFMKQLEDDAKKRAANKKERESIAQNFRKMGNEAFRKQEYEKAVNLYTKAIDHVKDSPILYNNRALCYINFSNKVLKH
;
A
#
# COMPACT_ATOMS: atom_id res chain seq x y z
N MET A 1 13.27 32.72 -13.90
CA MET A 1 13.21 31.29 -13.50
C MET A 1 14.27 30.93 -12.44
N ASP A 2 15.11 31.86 -12.00
CA ASP A 2 16.19 31.57 -11.04
C ASP A 2 15.82 31.72 -9.55
N SER A 3 14.65 32.31 -9.24
CA SER A 3 14.22 32.46 -7.84
C SER A 3 13.57 31.19 -7.24
N ILE A 4 13.16 30.23 -8.07
CA ILE A 4 12.49 29.00 -7.62
C ILE A 4 13.52 27.91 -7.25
N LYS A 5 14.66 27.84 -7.95
CA LYS A 5 15.76 26.90 -7.64
C LYS A 5 16.54 27.24 -6.37
N LYS A 6 16.62 28.53 -6.01
CA LYS A 6 17.28 28.95 -4.76
C LYS A 6 16.46 28.59 -3.51
N SER A 7 15.15 28.56 -3.66
CA SER A 7 14.20 28.19 -2.62
C SER A 7 14.29 26.70 -2.25
N SER A 8 14.29 25.81 -3.25
CA SER A 8 14.34 24.35 -3.02
C SER A 8 15.62 23.86 -2.32
N HIS A 9 16.77 24.48 -2.61
CA HIS A 9 18.05 24.07 -2.01
C HIS A 9 18.18 24.51 -0.54
N GLN A 10 17.55 25.63 -0.15
CA GLN A 10 17.53 26.06 1.26
C GLN A 10 16.63 25.18 2.13
N PHE A 11 15.55 24.60 1.58
CA PHE A 11 14.67 23.70 2.31
C PHE A 11 15.33 22.35 2.64
N GLU A 12 16.14 21.80 1.72
CA GLU A 12 16.88 20.55 1.96
C GLU A 12 17.95 20.72 3.06
N ASP A 13 18.61 21.88 3.11
CA ASP A 13 19.63 22.18 4.13
C ASP A 13 19.05 22.37 5.54
N GLU A 14 17.85 22.97 5.65
CA GLU A 14 17.17 23.14 6.95
C GLU A 14 16.61 21.81 7.48
N GLU A 15 16.07 20.96 6.60
CA GLU A 15 15.62 19.62 6.99
C GLU A 15 16.78 18.74 7.45
N PHE A 16 17.92 18.82 6.76
CA PHE A 16 19.13 18.09 7.13
C PHE A 16 19.71 18.57 8.47
N LYS A 17 19.79 19.88 8.72
CA LYS A 17 20.21 20.42 10.03
C LYS A 17 19.22 20.08 11.15
N SER A 18 17.92 20.02 10.84
CA SER A 18 16.91 19.54 11.77
C SER A 18 17.11 18.05 12.11
N PHE A 19 17.58 17.26 11.15
CA PHE A 19 17.94 15.86 11.37
C PHE A 19 19.19 15.71 12.23
N GLU A 20 20.27 16.43 11.94
CA GLU A 20 21.51 16.39 12.74
C GLU A 20 21.26 16.75 14.21
N THR A 21 20.53 17.83 14.47
CA THR A 21 20.19 18.23 15.84
C THR A 21 19.31 17.21 16.58
N LYS A 22 18.46 16.46 15.85
CA LYS A 22 17.70 15.34 16.41
C LYS A 22 18.59 14.14 16.72
N VAL A 23 19.56 13.83 15.86
CA VAL A 23 20.51 12.73 16.09
C VAL A 23 21.39 13.05 17.30
N ASP A 24 21.91 14.27 17.42
CA ASP A 24 22.75 14.69 18.55
C ASP A 24 22.01 14.64 19.88
N SER A 25 20.74 15.06 19.90
CA SER A 25 19.90 14.97 21.10
C SER A 25 19.63 13.52 21.53
N VAL A 26 19.42 12.61 20.58
CA VAL A 26 19.24 11.18 20.88
C VAL A 26 20.54 10.54 21.36
N MET A 27 21.67 10.86 20.73
CA MET A 27 22.98 10.35 21.17
C MET A 27 23.32 10.80 22.58
N LYS A 28 23.05 12.07 22.91
CA LYS A 28 23.25 12.60 24.27
C LYS A 28 22.41 11.86 25.32
N ILE A 29 21.16 11.54 25.00
CA ILE A 29 20.29 10.76 25.89
C ILE A 29 20.85 9.35 26.09
N LEU A 30 21.33 8.70 25.01
CA LEU A 30 21.93 7.36 25.08
C LEU A 30 23.23 7.34 25.89
N GLU A 31 24.05 8.38 25.77
CA GLU A 31 25.27 8.55 26.58
C GLU A 31 24.93 8.68 28.08
N GLN A 32 23.93 9.49 28.43
CA GLN A 32 23.47 9.64 29.81
C GLN A 32 22.88 8.34 30.39
N LEU A 33 22.20 7.54 29.56
CA LEU A 33 21.63 6.25 29.97
C LEU A 33 22.67 5.14 30.12
N ASN A 34 23.79 5.23 29.41
CA ASN A 34 24.89 4.27 29.44
C ASN A 34 25.95 4.60 30.52
N ASN A 35 25.79 5.70 31.25
CA ASN A 35 26.71 6.05 32.34
C ASN A 35 26.46 5.18 33.59
N THR A 36 27.51 4.96 34.38
CA THR A 36 27.47 4.07 35.57
C THR A 36 26.87 4.73 36.80
N ASP A 37 26.75 6.06 36.81
CA ASP A 37 26.13 6.84 37.89
C ASP A 37 24.61 6.88 37.76
N LYS A 38 23.93 6.48 38.84
CA LYS A 38 22.48 6.28 38.89
C LYS A 38 21.69 7.58 38.71
N GLU A 39 22.19 8.70 39.23
CA GLU A 39 21.51 10.00 39.12
C GLU A 39 21.52 10.54 37.68
N GLU A 40 22.62 10.35 36.96
CA GLU A 40 22.69 10.74 35.55
C GLU A 40 21.85 9.82 34.67
N GLN A 41 21.78 8.53 35.00
CA GLN A 41 20.88 7.58 34.34
C GLN A 41 19.41 7.96 34.53
N GLU A 42 19.00 8.34 35.74
CA GLU A 42 17.65 8.85 36.01
C GLU A 42 17.37 10.15 35.24
N SER A 43 18.35 11.04 35.13
CA SER A 43 18.23 12.24 34.29
C SER A 43 18.06 11.90 32.79
N GLY A 44 18.77 10.86 32.31
CA GLY A 44 18.65 10.36 30.94
C GLY A 44 17.29 9.74 30.65
N MET A 45 16.70 9.04 31.63
CA MET A 45 15.34 8.49 31.52
C MET A 45 14.29 9.60 31.40
N ILE A 46 14.37 10.63 32.26
CA ILE A 46 13.44 11.77 32.22
C ILE A 46 13.57 12.54 30.89
N ALA A 47 14.80 12.74 30.40
CA ALA A 47 15.05 13.39 29.13
C ALA A 47 14.53 12.57 27.93
N ALA A 48 14.66 11.25 27.98
CA ALA A 48 14.09 10.34 26.98
C ALA A 48 12.57 10.42 26.95
N ASP A 49 11.92 10.35 28.11
CA ASP A 49 10.46 10.43 28.24
C ASP A 49 9.93 11.76 27.69
N GLN A 50 10.60 12.87 28.02
CA GLN A 50 10.25 14.19 27.50
C GLN A 50 10.40 14.27 25.97
N TYR A 51 11.47 13.67 25.41
CA TYR A 51 11.71 13.64 23.97
C TYR A 51 10.67 12.78 23.22
N LEU A 52 10.14 11.72 23.87
CA LEU A 52 9.15 10.81 23.31
C LEU A 52 7.70 11.29 23.47
N ASN A 53 7.41 12.14 24.46
CA ASN A 53 6.04 12.56 24.79
C ASN A 53 5.29 13.26 23.62
N GLY A 54 6.03 13.84 22.65
CA GLY A 54 5.46 14.39 21.41
C GLY A 54 5.18 13.36 20.31
N LYS A 55 5.84 12.20 20.31
CA LYS A 55 5.72 11.13 19.30
C LYS A 55 4.76 10.00 19.72
N ILE A 56 4.55 9.83 21.04
CA ILE A 56 3.64 8.81 21.59
C ILE A 56 2.15 9.11 21.27
N LYS A 57 1.79 10.39 21.07
CA LYS A 57 0.43 10.78 20.64
C LYS A 57 -0.02 10.15 19.32
N ASP A 58 0.90 9.70 18.48
CA ASP A 58 0.57 8.97 17.25
C ASP A 58 0.55 7.45 17.46
N LEU A 59 1.16 6.92 18.52
CA LEU A 59 0.98 5.52 18.93
C LEU A 59 -0.42 5.27 19.49
N GLU A 60 -1.05 6.24 20.17
CA GLU A 60 -2.46 6.14 20.59
C GLU A 60 -3.43 6.11 19.38
N LYS A 61 -2.97 6.47 18.18
CA LYS A 61 -3.74 6.36 16.92
C LYS A 61 -3.47 5.07 16.14
N LEU A 62 -2.52 4.25 16.59
CA LEU A 62 -2.28 2.93 16.02
C LEU A 62 -3.35 1.97 16.55
N ASN A 63 -4.44 1.86 15.80
CA ASN A 63 -5.42 0.79 15.96
C ASN A 63 -5.07 -0.40 15.06
N GLU A 64 -5.62 -1.57 15.38
CA GLU A 64 -5.48 -2.81 14.58
C GLU A 64 -5.79 -2.58 13.09
N ASP A 65 -6.64 -1.60 12.77
CA ASP A 65 -7.08 -1.25 11.42
C ASP A 65 -6.06 -0.42 10.60
N ASN A 66 -5.11 0.25 11.24
CA ASN A 66 -4.18 1.21 10.59
C ASN A 66 -2.71 0.74 10.56
N PHE A 67 -2.40 -0.44 11.11
CA PHE A 67 -1.06 -1.00 11.09
C PHE A 67 -0.82 -1.82 9.81
N ILE A 68 -0.44 -1.15 8.72
CA ILE A 68 -0.12 -1.85 7.46
C ILE A 68 1.31 -2.39 7.52
N VAL A 69 1.43 -3.70 7.79
CA VAL A 69 2.71 -4.43 7.65
C VAL A 69 2.91 -4.80 6.18
N ASN A 70 3.90 -4.19 5.52
CA ASN A 70 4.36 -4.66 4.22
C ASN A 70 5.23 -5.91 4.38
N VAL A 71 4.63 -7.09 4.14
CA VAL A 71 5.35 -8.36 4.12
C VAL A 71 6.13 -8.47 2.81
N LYS A 72 7.45 -8.24 2.84
CA LYS A 72 8.34 -8.72 1.78
C LYS A 72 8.65 -10.19 2.06
N SER A 73 8.04 -11.04 1.24
CA SER A 73 8.14 -12.50 1.11
C SER A 73 7.53 -13.38 2.21
N ASP A 74 6.76 -14.37 1.73
CA ASP A 74 6.23 -15.50 2.51
C ASP A 74 7.37 -16.27 3.17
N ARG A 75 7.51 -16.06 4.47
CA ARG A 75 8.32 -16.90 5.34
C ARG A 75 7.41 -17.40 6.45
N THR A 76 6.65 -18.45 6.15
CA THR A 76 6.08 -19.30 7.20
C THR A 76 7.23 -20.08 7.86
N VAL A 77 8.05 -19.38 8.64
CA VAL A 77 8.87 -20.03 9.67
C VAL A 77 7.98 -20.04 10.89
N ILE A 78 7.27 -21.15 11.11
CA ILE A 78 6.43 -21.31 12.30
C ILE A 78 7.36 -21.26 13.50
N ASN A 79 7.30 -20.16 14.25
CA ASN A 79 8.03 -20.02 15.50
C ASN A 79 7.44 -21.01 16.51
N ARG A 80 8.10 -22.16 16.71
CA ARG A 80 7.63 -23.20 17.65
C ARG A 80 7.57 -22.71 19.10
N LYS A 81 8.32 -21.65 19.46
CA LYS A 81 8.21 -20.98 20.77
C LYS A 81 6.90 -20.23 20.99
N ALA A 82 6.11 -19.96 19.94
CA ALA A 82 4.78 -19.37 20.10
C ALA A 82 3.73 -20.39 20.57
N LEU A 83 4.10 -21.68 20.65
CA LEU A 83 3.27 -22.79 21.14
C LEU A 83 3.77 -23.31 22.50
N GLU A 84 4.83 -22.73 23.05
CA GLU A 84 5.26 -23.04 24.42
C GLU A 84 4.35 -22.23 25.35
N ASP A 85 3.45 -22.95 26.02
CA ASP A 85 2.36 -22.43 26.84
C ASP A 85 2.84 -21.49 27.96
N ASP A 86 2.57 -20.19 27.83
CA ASP A 86 2.50 -19.24 28.95
C ASP A 86 1.19 -19.57 29.73
N GLU A 87 1.30 -20.31 30.84
CA GLU A 87 0.17 -20.73 31.69
C GLU A 87 -0.63 -19.57 32.34
N ASP A 88 -0.26 -18.29 32.12
CA ASP A 88 -0.88 -17.13 32.78
C ASP A 88 -1.48 -16.09 31.82
N ARG A 89 -1.71 -16.44 30.55
CA ARG A 89 -2.47 -15.60 29.61
C ARG A 89 -3.50 -16.42 28.87
N GLY A 90 -4.62 -16.72 29.54
CA GLY A 90 -5.79 -17.32 28.92
C GLY A 90 -6.10 -16.63 27.58
N PRO A 91 -6.37 -17.40 26.51
CA PRO A 91 -6.42 -16.84 25.17
C PRO A 91 -7.60 -15.88 25.11
N LYS A 92 -7.32 -14.58 24.94
CA LYS A 92 -8.28 -13.68 24.28
C LYS A 92 -8.33 -14.08 22.81
N THR A 93 -8.78 -15.30 22.53
CA THR A 93 -9.24 -15.65 21.18
C THR A 93 -10.34 -14.65 20.86
N MET A 94 -10.15 -13.85 19.81
CA MET A 94 -11.25 -13.08 19.24
C MET A 94 -12.45 -14.03 19.12
N SER A 95 -13.61 -13.61 19.62
CA SER A 95 -14.82 -14.44 19.56
C SER A 95 -15.00 -14.99 18.15
N GLN A 96 -15.36 -16.27 18.01
CA GLN A 96 -15.60 -16.90 16.71
C GLN A 96 -16.51 -16.04 15.82
N TYR A 97 -17.48 -15.36 16.44
CA TYR A 97 -18.35 -14.39 15.79
C TYR A 97 -17.58 -13.21 15.18
N THR A 98 -16.64 -12.61 15.93
CA THR A 98 -15.79 -11.49 15.46
C THR A 98 -14.94 -11.92 14.27
N PHE A 99 -14.35 -13.11 14.33
CA PHE A 99 -13.56 -13.66 13.21
C PHE A 99 -14.42 -13.92 11.96
N MET A 100 -15.57 -14.58 12.13
CA MET A 100 -16.50 -14.83 11.03
C MET A 100 -16.99 -13.53 10.38
N LYS A 101 -17.30 -12.51 11.19
CA LYS A 101 -17.73 -11.19 10.72
C LYS A 101 -16.63 -10.51 9.89
N GLN A 102 -15.38 -10.51 10.36
CA GLN A 102 -14.25 -9.94 9.62
C GLN A 102 -14.03 -10.65 8.28
N LEU A 103 -14.10 -11.99 8.27
CA LEU A 103 -13.97 -12.78 7.05
C LEU A 103 -15.09 -12.49 6.04
N GLU A 104 -16.32 -12.35 6.53
CA GLU A 104 -17.46 -11.98 5.69
C GLU A 104 -17.29 -10.58 5.08
N ASP A 105 -16.87 -9.60 5.89
CA ASP A 105 -16.66 -8.23 5.44
C ASP A 105 -15.53 -8.14 4.39
N ASP A 106 -14.43 -8.88 4.60
CA ASP A 106 -13.33 -8.99 3.64
C ASP A 106 -13.77 -9.68 2.34
N ALA A 107 -14.57 -10.76 2.44
CA ALA A 107 -15.16 -11.42 1.27
C ALA A 107 -16.08 -10.47 0.48
N LYS A 108 -16.94 -9.71 1.17
CA LYS A 108 -17.81 -8.68 0.57
C LYS A 108 -16.99 -7.60 -0.13
N LYS A 109 -15.92 -7.11 0.51
CA LYS A 109 -15.03 -6.08 -0.06
C LYS A 109 -14.35 -6.60 -1.32
N ARG A 110 -13.81 -7.82 -1.32
CA ARG A 110 -13.20 -8.43 -2.51
C ARG A 110 -14.22 -8.62 -3.64
N ALA A 111 -15.43 -9.06 -3.32
CA ALA A 111 -16.49 -9.23 -4.31
C ALA A 111 -16.92 -7.89 -4.92
N ALA A 112 -17.06 -6.84 -4.11
CA ALA A 112 -17.38 -5.49 -4.57
C ALA A 112 -16.30 -4.94 -5.50
N ASN A 113 -15.01 -5.04 -5.11
CA ASN A 113 -13.89 -4.62 -5.93
C ASN A 113 -13.83 -5.37 -7.27
N LYS A 114 -14.10 -6.68 -7.26
CA LYS A 114 -14.18 -7.48 -8.50
C LYS A 114 -15.30 -6.98 -9.40
N LYS A 115 -16.49 -6.78 -8.86
CA LYS A 115 -17.66 -6.27 -9.60
C LYS A 115 -17.41 -4.89 -10.18
N GLU A 116 -16.72 -4.02 -9.47
CA GLU A 116 -16.35 -2.69 -9.96
C GLU A 116 -15.40 -2.79 -11.16
N ARG A 117 -14.32 -3.57 -11.05
CA ARG A 117 -13.39 -3.81 -12.17
C ARG A 117 -14.10 -4.41 -13.39
N GLU A 118 -15.01 -5.36 -13.16
CA GLU A 118 -15.83 -5.95 -14.21
C GLU A 118 -16.74 -4.91 -14.87
N SER A 119 -17.39 -4.04 -14.10
CA SER A 119 -18.23 -2.96 -14.62
C SER A 119 -17.44 -2.00 -15.51
N ILE A 120 -16.25 -1.59 -15.07
CA ILE A 120 -15.35 -0.71 -15.83
C ILE A 120 -14.91 -1.40 -17.14
N ALA A 121 -14.49 -2.66 -17.07
CA ALA A 121 -14.11 -3.43 -18.26
C ALA A 121 -15.29 -3.61 -19.23
N GLN A 122 -16.51 -3.82 -18.73
CA GLN A 122 -17.71 -3.90 -19.55
C GLN A 122 -18.00 -2.60 -20.27
N ASN A 123 -17.77 -1.44 -19.64
CA ASN A 123 -17.94 -0.14 -20.28
C ASN A 123 -16.93 0.02 -21.44
N PHE A 124 -15.65 -0.22 -21.19
CA PHE A 124 -14.62 -0.20 -22.24
C PHE A 124 -14.91 -1.20 -23.37
N ARG A 125 -15.42 -2.39 -23.06
CA ARG A 125 -15.86 -3.37 -24.06
C ARG A 125 -16.98 -2.84 -24.94
N LYS A 126 -17.98 -2.16 -24.34
CA LYS A 126 -19.08 -1.55 -25.10
C LYS A 126 -18.57 -0.44 -26.03
N MET A 127 -17.70 0.43 -25.53
CA MET A 127 -17.07 1.48 -26.35
C MET A 127 -16.23 0.88 -27.49
N GLY A 128 -15.48 -0.19 -27.21
CA GLY A 128 -14.69 -0.92 -28.21
C GLY A 128 -15.57 -1.54 -29.30
N ASN A 129 -16.70 -2.14 -28.91
CA ASN A 129 -17.69 -2.68 -29.86
C ASN A 129 -18.27 -1.57 -30.74
N GLU A 130 -18.53 -0.38 -30.20
CA GLU A 130 -19.02 0.77 -30.96
C GLU A 130 -17.98 1.27 -31.97
N ALA A 131 -16.72 1.43 -31.54
CA ALA A 131 -15.61 1.80 -32.42
C ALA A 131 -15.38 0.76 -33.53
N PHE A 132 -15.51 -0.53 -33.21
CA PHE A 132 -15.42 -1.62 -34.18
C PHE A 132 -16.50 -1.52 -35.27
N ARG A 133 -17.75 -1.20 -34.89
CA ARG A 133 -18.85 -0.98 -35.85
C ARG A 133 -18.60 0.23 -36.75
N LYS A 134 -17.93 1.26 -36.23
CA LYS A 134 -17.48 2.44 -36.99
C LYS A 134 -16.24 2.19 -37.85
N GLN A 135 -15.71 0.96 -37.87
CA GLN A 135 -14.46 0.58 -38.57
C GLN A 135 -13.21 1.35 -38.07
N GLU A 136 -13.28 1.92 -36.87
CA GLU A 136 -12.15 2.56 -36.17
C GLU A 136 -11.34 1.49 -35.41
N TYR A 137 -10.70 0.57 -36.15
CA TYR A 137 -10.09 -0.63 -35.56
C TYR A 137 -8.95 -0.33 -34.58
N GLU A 138 -8.09 0.66 -34.85
CA GLU A 138 -7.00 1.05 -33.93
C GLU A 138 -7.55 1.52 -32.58
N LYS A 139 -8.61 2.33 -32.61
CA LYS A 139 -9.26 2.82 -31.39
C LYS A 139 -9.95 1.69 -30.64
N ALA A 140 -10.58 0.76 -31.36
CA ALA A 140 -11.18 -0.43 -30.77
C ALA A 140 -10.13 -1.29 -30.04
N VAL A 141 -8.95 -1.50 -30.65
CA VAL A 141 -7.81 -2.21 -30.02
C VAL A 141 -7.42 -1.53 -28.70
N ASN A 142 -7.24 -0.21 -28.69
CA ASN A 142 -6.88 0.53 -27.49
C ASN A 142 -7.94 0.41 -26.38
N LEU A 143 -9.22 0.45 -26.74
CA LEU A 143 -10.33 0.28 -25.80
C LEU A 143 -10.38 -1.15 -25.22
N TYR A 144 -10.17 -2.18 -26.04
CA TYR A 144 -10.10 -3.55 -25.53
C TYR A 144 -8.87 -3.79 -24.66
N THR A 145 -7.71 -3.18 -24.96
CA THR A 145 -6.54 -3.25 -24.08
C THR A 145 -6.81 -2.64 -22.72
N LYS A 146 -7.46 -1.46 -22.66
CA LYS A 146 -7.90 -0.86 -21.39
C LYS A 146 -8.87 -1.78 -20.63
N ALA A 147 -9.79 -2.45 -21.32
CA ALA A 147 -10.69 -3.41 -20.68
C ALA A 147 -9.92 -4.60 -20.08
N ILE A 148 -8.88 -5.10 -20.77
CA ILE A 148 -8.02 -6.20 -20.31
C ILE A 148 -7.21 -5.80 -19.07
N ASP A 149 -6.75 -4.56 -18.98
CA ASP A 149 -6.01 -4.07 -17.81
C ASP A 149 -6.84 -4.18 -16.52
N HIS A 150 -8.16 -4.03 -16.61
CA HIS A 150 -9.09 -4.21 -15.50
C HIS A 150 -9.49 -5.66 -15.26
N VAL A 151 -9.68 -6.46 -16.34
CA VAL A 151 -10.13 -7.85 -16.29
C VAL A 151 -9.25 -8.70 -17.23
N LYS A 152 -8.17 -9.25 -16.67
CA LYS A 152 -7.13 -9.99 -17.41
C LYS A 152 -7.54 -11.41 -17.81
N ASP A 153 -8.56 -11.95 -17.17
CA ASP A 153 -9.06 -13.32 -17.28
C ASP A 153 -10.22 -13.47 -18.28
N SER A 154 -10.62 -12.41 -18.99
CA SER A 154 -11.71 -12.48 -19.95
C SER A 154 -11.24 -12.91 -21.35
N PRO A 155 -11.53 -14.14 -21.83
CA PRO A 155 -11.15 -14.58 -23.18
C PRO A 155 -11.84 -13.78 -24.28
N ILE A 156 -13.04 -13.26 -24.01
CA ILE A 156 -13.84 -12.48 -24.95
C ILE A 156 -13.11 -11.20 -25.37
N LEU A 157 -12.42 -10.52 -24.44
CA LEU A 157 -11.70 -9.29 -24.73
C LEU A 157 -10.51 -9.53 -25.67
N TYR A 158 -9.76 -10.60 -25.46
CA TYR A 158 -8.65 -10.97 -26.34
C TYR A 158 -9.13 -11.36 -27.73
N ASN A 159 -10.22 -12.13 -27.82
CA ASN A 159 -10.82 -12.49 -29.11
C ASN A 159 -11.28 -11.25 -29.88
N ASN A 160 -11.99 -10.32 -29.22
CA ASN A 160 -12.43 -9.09 -29.85
C ASN A 160 -11.25 -8.21 -30.32
N ARG A 161 -10.16 -8.16 -29.54
CA ARG A 161 -8.93 -7.46 -29.95
C ARG A 161 -8.26 -8.12 -31.16
N ALA A 162 -8.18 -9.45 -31.19
CA ALA A 162 -7.65 -10.20 -32.33
C ALA A 162 -8.47 -9.96 -33.61
N LEU A 163 -9.80 -9.96 -33.49
CA LEU A 163 -10.71 -9.63 -34.59
C LEU A 163 -10.46 -8.22 -35.13
N CYS A 164 -10.13 -7.24 -34.28
CA CYS A 164 -9.77 -5.90 -34.75
C CYS A 164 -8.52 -5.91 -35.63
N TYR A 165 -7.47 -6.64 -35.24
CA TYR A 165 -6.25 -6.75 -36.04
C TYR A 165 -6.48 -7.41 -37.40
N ILE A 166 -7.26 -8.49 -37.43
CA ILE A 166 -7.62 -9.18 -38.69
C ILE A 166 -8.40 -8.25 -39.63
N ASN A 167 -9.36 -7.50 -39.10
CA ASN A 167 -10.13 -6.56 -39.93
C ASN A 167 -9.30 -5.34 -40.36
N PHE A 168 -8.38 -4.88 -39.51
CA PHE A 168 -7.44 -3.83 -39.86
C PHE A 168 -6.52 -4.26 -41.02
N SER A 169 -5.93 -5.45 -40.96
CA SER A 169 -5.09 -5.97 -42.06
C SER A 169 -5.90 -6.14 -43.35
N ASN A 170 -7.13 -6.65 -43.26
CA ASN A 170 -8.00 -6.81 -44.43
C ASN A 170 -8.40 -5.48 -45.07
N LYS A 171 -8.48 -4.38 -44.29
CA LYS A 171 -8.76 -3.04 -44.82
C LYS A 171 -7.56 -2.50 -45.60
N VAL A 172 -6.34 -2.71 -45.09
CA VAL A 172 -5.10 -2.27 -45.75
C VAL A 172 -4.87 -2.99 -47.08
N LEU A 173 -5.24 -4.27 -47.18
CA LEU A 173 -5.04 -5.06 -48.40
C LEU A 173 -6.06 -4.77 -49.53
N LYS A 174 -7.12 -3.99 -49.27
CA LYS A 174 -8.19 -3.70 -50.25
C LYS A 174 -8.05 -2.35 -50.96
N HIS A 175 -6.98 -1.61 -50.70
CA HIS A 175 -6.63 -0.33 -51.35
C HIS A 175 -5.21 -0.39 -51.89
#